data_AF-F4KTC9-F1
#
_entry.id   AF-F4KTC9-F1
#
_cell.length_a   1.000
_cell.length_b   1.000
_cell.length_c   1.000
_cell.angle_alpha   90.00
_cell.angle_beta   90.00
_cell.angle_gamma   90.00
#
_symmetry.space_group_name_H-M   'P 1'
#
loop_
_entity.id
_entity.type
_entity.pdbx_description
1 polymer ?
#
loop_
_entity_poly.entity_id
_entity_poly.type
_entity_poly.pdbx_seq_one_letter_code
_entity_poly.pdbx_strand_id
1 'polypeptide(L)'
;MLDQSFLQLFTTEIKRRLFEESQVRLERCLNELSEADIWWRPNENSNSVGNLVLHLCGNARQWILAGLGGAADQRKRQAEFDERGPVSRAELIKKVQQLMSEIDATLDQLTPADIERPIVVQGFNETGMSILIHVVEHFSYHVGQMAYIVKARLDKQTNFYGGINLNNE
;
A
#
# COMPACT_ATOMS: atom_id res chain seq x y z
N MET A 1 -6.92 24.46 14.46
CA MET A 1 -5.73 24.32 13.61
C MET A 1 -4.79 23.37 14.31
N LEU A 2 -4.47 22.28 13.63
CA LEU A 2 -3.42 21.34 14.02
C LEU A 2 -2.07 22.06 14.11
N ASP A 3 -1.19 21.58 14.98
CA ASP A 3 0.17 22.09 15.14
C ASP A 3 1.21 21.09 14.61
N GLN A 4 2.48 21.50 14.66
CA GLN A 4 3.61 20.68 14.19
C GLN A 4 3.81 19.42 15.03
N SER A 5 3.49 19.46 16.33
CA SER A 5 3.61 18.30 17.22
C SER A 5 2.62 17.20 16.82
N PHE A 6 1.37 17.58 16.57
CA PHE A 6 0.36 16.65 16.07
C PHE A 6 0.76 16.07 14.72
N LEU A 7 1.17 16.93 13.77
CA LEU A 7 1.59 16.47 12.44
C LEU A 7 2.71 15.44 12.55
N GLN A 8 3.73 15.70 13.38
CA GLN A 8 4.86 14.79 13.56
C GLN A 8 4.42 13.43 14.14
N LEU A 9 3.57 13.42 15.16
CA LEU A 9 3.03 12.17 15.73
C LEU A 9 2.22 11.40 14.70
N PHE A 10 1.36 12.11 13.96
CA PHE A 10 0.49 11.51 12.97
C PHE A 10 1.30 10.91 11.82
N THR A 11 2.22 11.67 11.21
CA THR A 11 3.05 11.15 10.12
C THR A 11 3.96 10.02 10.58
N THR A 12 4.47 10.05 11.81
CA THR A 12 5.22 8.91 12.40
C THR A 12 4.40 7.62 12.38
N GLU A 13 3.13 7.69 12.79
CA GLU A 13 2.25 6.52 12.75
C GLU A 13 1.92 6.08 11.32
N ILE A 14 1.67 7.02 10.40
CA ILE A 14 1.48 6.67 8.97
C ILE A 14 2.71 5.97 8.42
N LYS A 15 3.92 6.50 8.70
CA LYS A 15 5.18 5.91 8.25
C LYS A 15 5.34 4.49 8.79
N ARG A 16 5.12 4.28 10.08
CA ARG A 16 5.17 2.95 10.69
C ARG A 16 4.25 1.94 9.99
N ARG A 17 2.97 2.30 9.76
CA ARG A 17 1.99 1.37 9.16
C ARG A 17 2.28 1.08 7.69
N LEU A 18 2.77 2.06 6.93
CA LEU A 18 3.08 1.87 5.50
C LEU A 18 4.44 1.18 5.29
N PHE A 19 5.51 1.71 5.87
CA PHE A 19 6.88 1.29 5.56
C PHE A 19 7.34 0.10 6.39
N GLU A 20 7.11 0.11 7.70
CA GLU A 20 7.61 -0.95 8.58
C GLU A 20 6.70 -2.18 8.59
N GLU A 21 5.40 -1.98 8.36
CA GLU A 21 4.42 -3.06 8.40
C GLU A 21 3.95 -3.48 6.99
N SER A 22 3.24 -2.60 6.28
CA SER A 22 2.55 -3.00 5.03
C SER A 22 3.53 -3.35 3.92
N GLN A 23 4.55 -2.52 3.67
CA GLN A 23 5.58 -2.77 2.66
C GLN A 23 6.34 -4.07 2.96
N VAL A 24 6.85 -4.23 4.19
CA VAL A 24 7.61 -5.43 4.59
C VAL A 24 6.78 -6.70 4.40
N ARG A 25 5.51 -6.68 4.81
CA ARG A 25 4.60 -7.83 4.64
C ARG A 25 4.29 -8.12 3.18
N LEU A 26 4.07 -7.08 2.37
CA LEU A 26 3.85 -7.21 0.93
C LEU A 26 5.06 -7.85 0.24
N GLU A 27 6.26 -7.30 0.45
CA GLU A 27 7.50 -7.82 -0.15
C GLU A 27 7.76 -9.26 0.29
N ARG A 28 7.47 -9.59 1.56
CA ARG A 28 7.53 -10.97 2.03
C ARG A 28 6.55 -11.87 1.28
N CYS A 29 5.29 -11.48 1.11
CA CYS A 29 4.33 -12.27 0.33
C CYS A 29 4.81 -12.53 -1.09
N LEU A 30 5.36 -11.52 -1.77
CA LEU A 30 5.94 -11.68 -3.12
C LEU A 30 7.13 -12.65 -3.12
N ASN A 31 7.98 -12.60 -2.09
CA ASN A 31 9.16 -13.45 -2.00
C ASN A 31 8.83 -14.93 -1.72
N GLU A 32 7.72 -15.21 -1.05
CA GLU A 32 7.29 -16.59 -0.74
C GLU A 32 6.70 -17.31 -1.96
N LEU A 33 6.15 -16.59 -2.93
CA LEU A 33 5.43 -17.15 -4.09
C LEU A 33 6.37 -17.44 -5.26
N SER A 34 6.01 -18.41 -6.11
CA SER A 34 6.63 -18.55 -7.45
C SER A 34 6.10 -17.46 -8.40
N GLU A 35 6.75 -17.23 -9.54
CA GLU A 35 6.22 -16.30 -10.57
C GLU A 35 4.81 -16.72 -11.03
N ALA A 36 4.55 -18.03 -11.13
CA ALA A 36 3.24 -18.55 -11.47
C ALA A 36 2.20 -18.27 -10.37
N ASP A 37 2.57 -18.44 -9.09
CA ASP A 37 1.65 -18.21 -7.97
C ASP A 37 1.36 -16.71 -7.74
N ILE A 38 2.27 -15.80 -8.12
CA ILE A 38 2.01 -14.34 -8.09
C ILE A 38 0.81 -13.98 -8.98
N TRP A 39 0.69 -14.64 -10.13
CA TRP A 39 -0.36 -14.39 -11.12
C TRP A 39 -1.55 -15.35 -11.00
N TRP A 40 -1.50 -16.29 -10.06
CA TRP A 40 -2.59 -17.22 -9.80
C TRP A 40 -3.83 -16.52 -9.24
N ARG A 41 -5.00 -17.03 -9.62
CA ARG A 41 -6.32 -16.60 -9.14
C ARG A 41 -7.18 -17.84 -8.86
N PRO A 42 -8.03 -17.85 -7.82
CA PRO A 42 -8.97 -18.94 -7.59
C PRO A 42 -10.14 -18.96 -8.59
N ASN A 43 -10.46 -17.81 -9.20
CA ASN A 43 -11.50 -17.64 -10.21
C ASN A 43 -11.34 -16.28 -10.91
N GLU A 44 -12.10 -16.04 -11.98
CA GLU A 44 -12.03 -14.82 -12.79
C GLU A 44 -12.37 -13.52 -12.03
N ASN A 45 -13.20 -13.61 -11.01
CA ASN A 45 -13.62 -12.44 -10.21
C ASN A 45 -12.61 -12.07 -9.12
N SER A 46 -11.63 -12.92 -8.86
CA SER A 46 -10.64 -12.71 -7.79
C SER A 46 -9.35 -12.15 -8.35
N ASN A 47 -8.71 -11.26 -7.59
CA ASN A 47 -7.41 -10.70 -7.97
C ASN A 47 -6.25 -11.64 -7.64
N SER A 48 -5.22 -11.62 -8.49
CA SER A 48 -3.93 -12.24 -8.18
C SER A 48 -3.12 -11.33 -7.25
N VAL A 49 -2.05 -11.85 -6.65
CA VAL A 49 -1.12 -11.00 -5.87
C VAL A 49 -0.50 -9.91 -6.75
N GLY A 50 -0.17 -10.23 -8.01
CA GLY A 50 0.30 -9.24 -8.99
C GLY A 50 -0.69 -8.10 -9.20
N ASN A 51 -1.99 -8.41 -9.39
CA ASN A 51 -3.03 -7.38 -9.54
C ASN A 51 -3.16 -6.53 -8.27
N LEU A 52 -3.11 -7.14 -7.09
CA LEU A 52 -3.22 -6.42 -5.81
C LEU A 52 -2.05 -5.44 -5.62
N VAL A 53 -0.83 -5.82 -5.99
CA VAL A 53 0.34 -4.92 -5.94
C VAL A 53 0.17 -3.74 -6.90
N LEU A 54 -0.18 -4.00 -8.17
CA LEU A 54 -0.43 -2.95 -9.15
C LEU A 54 -1.53 -1.99 -8.69
N HIS A 55 -2.59 -2.54 -8.10
CA HIS A 55 -3.70 -1.78 -7.58
C HIS A 55 -3.31 -0.88 -6.41
N LEU A 56 -2.56 -1.41 -5.44
CA LEU A 56 -2.03 -0.62 -4.33
C LEU A 56 -1.14 0.51 -4.83
N CYS A 57 -0.27 0.24 -5.81
CA CYS A 57 0.57 1.28 -6.39
C CYS A 57 -0.24 2.37 -7.08
N GLY A 58 -1.23 2.01 -7.89
CA GLY A 58 -2.11 2.97 -8.56
C GLY A 58 -2.95 3.80 -7.58
N ASN A 59 -3.51 3.16 -6.55
CA ASN A 59 -4.29 3.84 -5.51
C ASN A 59 -3.41 4.85 -4.76
N ALA A 60 -2.28 4.44 -4.19
CA ALA A 60 -1.46 5.33 -3.36
C ALA A 60 -0.86 6.50 -4.16
N ARG A 61 -0.46 6.27 -5.42
CA ARG A 61 0.00 7.35 -6.31
C ARG A 61 -1.10 8.39 -6.51
N GLN A 62 -2.34 7.96 -6.78
CA GLN A 62 -3.44 8.88 -7.01
C GLN A 62 -3.85 9.61 -5.72
N TRP A 63 -3.94 8.89 -4.60
CA TRP A 63 -4.41 9.45 -3.33
C TRP A 63 -3.37 10.34 -2.65
N ILE A 64 -2.15 9.83 -2.45
CA ILE A 64 -1.09 10.57 -1.76
C ILE A 64 -0.36 11.47 -2.74
N LEU A 65 0.26 10.93 -3.80
CA LEU A 65 1.17 11.75 -4.60
C LEU A 65 0.42 12.81 -5.41
N ALA A 66 -0.69 12.45 -6.08
CA ALA A 66 -1.46 13.39 -6.87
C ALA A 66 -2.45 14.21 -6.03
N GLY A 67 -3.29 13.56 -5.22
CA GLY A 67 -4.29 14.24 -4.39
C GLY A 67 -3.66 15.13 -3.32
N LEU A 68 -2.91 14.51 -2.39
CA LEU A 68 -2.30 15.22 -1.28
C LEU A 68 -1.03 16.01 -1.68
N GLY A 69 -0.14 15.42 -2.47
CA GLY A 69 1.15 15.99 -2.88
C GLY A 69 1.09 16.86 -4.14
N GLY A 70 -0.03 16.89 -4.86
CA GLY A 70 -0.21 17.75 -6.03
C GLY A 70 0.52 17.31 -7.31
N ALA A 71 1.06 16.09 -7.36
CA ALA A 71 1.65 15.53 -8.58
C ALA A 71 0.58 15.29 -9.67
N ALA A 72 1.02 15.11 -10.92
CA ALA A 72 0.11 14.76 -12.00
C ALA A 72 -0.49 13.35 -11.81
N ASP A 73 -1.81 13.23 -11.89
CA ASP A 73 -2.49 11.94 -11.91
C ASP A 73 -2.41 11.33 -13.31
N GLN A 74 -1.80 10.15 -13.41
CA GLN A 74 -1.66 9.37 -14.64
C GLN A 74 -2.25 7.96 -14.50
N ARG A 75 -3.09 7.75 -13.48
CA ARG A 75 -3.59 6.42 -13.14
C ARG A 75 -4.48 5.86 -14.24
N LYS A 76 -4.19 4.62 -14.65
CA LYS A 76 -5.04 3.81 -15.54
C LYS A 76 -5.64 2.65 -14.76
N ARG A 77 -6.65 2.93 -13.94
CA ARG A 77 -7.20 2.00 -12.96
C ARG A 77 -7.55 0.63 -13.55
N GLN A 78 -8.26 0.59 -14.67
CA GLN A 78 -8.73 -0.66 -15.25
C GLN A 78 -7.56 -1.58 -15.65
N ALA A 79 -6.43 -1.02 -16.10
CA ALA A 79 -5.25 -1.80 -16.47
C ALA A 79 -4.62 -2.55 -15.28
N GLU A 80 -4.80 -2.07 -14.04
CA GLU A 80 -4.32 -2.76 -12.83
C GLU A 80 -5.00 -4.13 -12.64
N PHE A 81 -6.27 -4.23 -13.06
CA PHE A 81 -7.11 -5.42 -12.92
C PHE A 81 -7.12 -6.29 -14.18
N ASP A 82 -6.94 -5.68 -15.35
CA ASP A 82 -6.90 -6.38 -16.64
C ASP A 82 -5.57 -7.10 -16.88
N GLU A 83 -4.49 -6.67 -16.22
CA GLU A 83 -3.19 -7.35 -16.30
C GLU A 83 -3.30 -8.83 -15.92
N ARG A 84 -2.65 -9.67 -16.71
CA ARG A 84 -2.58 -11.13 -16.53
C ARG A 84 -1.14 -11.63 -16.34
N GLY A 85 -0.17 -10.74 -16.44
CA GLY A 85 1.25 -11.01 -16.29
C GLY A 85 1.94 -11.45 -17.58
N PRO A 86 3.26 -11.76 -17.51
CA PRO A 86 4.05 -11.71 -16.28
C PRO A 86 4.82 -10.37 -16.14
N VAL A 87 4.36 -9.49 -15.24
CA VAL A 87 5.29 -8.56 -14.60
C VAL A 87 6.03 -9.37 -13.54
N SER A 88 7.36 -9.37 -13.59
CA SER A 88 8.17 -10.19 -12.70
C SER A 88 8.06 -9.72 -11.25
N ARG A 89 8.31 -10.62 -10.30
CA ARG A 89 8.44 -10.28 -8.87
C ARG A 89 9.39 -9.10 -8.64
N ALA A 90 10.54 -9.10 -9.31
CA ALA A 90 11.55 -8.05 -9.17
C ALA A 90 11.00 -6.67 -9.59
N GLU A 91 10.27 -6.62 -10.70
CA GLU A 91 9.65 -5.37 -11.17
C GLU A 91 8.48 -4.94 -10.26
N LEU A 92 7.71 -5.87 -9.71
CA LEU A 92 6.66 -5.56 -8.73
C LEU A 92 7.26 -4.97 -7.44
N ILE A 93 8.31 -5.59 -6.89
CA ILE A 93 9.02 -5.09 -5.70
C ILE A 93 9.59 -3.70 -5.98
N LYS A 94 10.26 -3.51 -7.12
CA LYS A 94 10.82 -2.22 -7.52
C LYS A 94 9.76 -1.13 -7.61
N LYS A 95 8.58 -1.44 -8.15
CA LYS A 95 7.45 -0.49 -8.19
C LYS A 95 6.99 -0.07 -6.81
N VAL A 96 6.88 -1.01 -5.87
CA VAL A 96 6.51 -0.71 -4.48
C VAL A 96 7.58 0.14 -3.81
N GLN A 97 8.86 -0.21 -3.94
CA GLN A 97 9.96 0.56 -3.32
C GLN A 97 10.05 1.98 -3.86
N GLN A 98 9.90 2.16 -5.18
CA GLN A 98 9.87 3.49 -5.79
C GLN A 98 8.71 4.33 -5.24
N LEU A 99 7.50 3.75 -5.21
CA LEU A 99 6.32 4.39 -4.64
C LEU A 99 6.53 4.81 -3.20
N MET A 100 7.09 3.91 -2.38
CA MET A 100 7.32 4.17 -0.97
C MET A 100 8.31 5.32 -0.77
N SER A 101 9.37 5.38 -1.58
CA SER A 101 10.30 6.52 -1.55
C SER A 101 9.62 7.85 -1.92
N GLU A 102 8.71 7.86 -2.90
CA GLU A 102 7.98 9.08 -3.28
C GLU A 102 6.97 9.50 -2.20
N ILE A 103 6.31 8.54 -1.55
CA ILE A 103 5.39 8.80 -0.43
C ILE A 103 6.16 9.39 0.74
N ASP A 104 7.30 8.80 1.11
CA ASP A 104 8.12 9.28 2.25
C ASP A 104 8.54 10.74 2.04
N ALA A 105 9.04 11.07 0.84
CA ALA A 105 9.38 12.44 0.47
C ALA A 105 8.18 13.41 0.50
N THR A 106 6.97 12.92 0.17
CA THR A 106 5.73 13.71 0.25
C THR A 106 5.35 13.97 1.71
N LEU A 107 5.43 12.94 2.58
CA LEU A 107 5.10 13.06 4.00
C LEU A 107 6.02 14.03 4.73
N ASP A 108 7.30 14.08 4.37
CA ASP A 108 8.30 14.99 4.95
C ASP A 108 8.05 16.47 4.63
N GLN A 109 7.28 16.76 3.59
CA GLN A 109 6.98 18.13 3.15
C GLN A 109 5.62 18.65 3.62
N LEU A 110 4.83 17.81 4.30
CA LEU A 110 3.50 18.21 4.76
C LEU A 110 3.58 19.33 5.80
N THR A 111 2.57 20.18 5.77
CA THR A 111 2.30 21.18 6.82
C THR A 111 1.00 20.83 7.54
N PRO A 112 0.74 21.39 8.74
CA PRO A 112 -0.52 21.15 9.44
C PRO A 112 -1.75 21.57 8.61
N ALA A 113 -1.61 22.58 7.74
CA ALA A 113 -2.67 23.02 6.85
C ALA A 113 -3.01 21.97 5.78
N ASP A 114 -2.04 21.19 5.32
CA ASP A 114 -2.27 20.13 4.32
C ASP A 114 -3.12 18.98 4.87
N ILE A 115 -3.07 18.76 6.18
CA ILE A 115 -3.90 17.75 6.87
C ILE A 115 -5.36 18.18 6.91
N GLU A 116 -5.63 19.48 7.05
CA GLU A 116 -6.99 20.05 7.15
C GLU A 116 -7.58 20.43 5.78
N ARG A 117 -6.76 20.68 4.75
CA ARG A 117 -7.24 21.22 3.47
C ARG A 117 -8.20 20.26 2.76
N PRO A 118 -9.27 20.77 2.11
CA PRO A 118 -10.13 19.95 1.27
C PRO A 118 -9.40 19.52 -0.01
N ILE A 119 -9.58 18.26 -0.40
CA ILE A 119 -8.95 17.61 -1.55
C ILE A 119 -10.00 16.79 -2.28
N VAL A 120 -10.08 16.96 -3.60
CA VAL A 120 -10.93 16.12 -4.45
C VAL A 120 -10.09 15.00 -5.04
N VAL A 121 -10.44 13.75 -4.75
CA VAL A 121 -9.75 12.56 -5.27
C VAL A 121 -10.77 11.49 -5.64
N GLN A 122 -10.69 10.95 -6.86
CA GLN A 122 -11.68 10.00 -7.41
C GLN A 122 -13.15 10.46 -7.31
N GLY A 123 -13.41 11.77 -7.27
CA GLY A 123 -14.76 12.31 -7.09
C GLY A 123 -15.25 12.39 -5.63
N PHE A 124 -14.43 11.99 -4.66
CA PHE A 124 -14.69 12.17 -3.23
C PHE A 124 -14.12 13.50 -2.73
N ASN A 125 -14.78 14.10 -1.74
CA ASN A 125 -14.28 15.27 -1.01
C ASN A 125 -13.64 14.79 0.28
N GLU A 126 -12.33 14.93 0.36
CA GLU A 126 -11.49 14.39 1.43
C GLU A 126 -10.64 15.49 2.06
N THR A 127 -9.91 15.14 3.11
CA THR A 127 -8.83 15.95 3.70
C THR A 127 -7.51 15.20 3.63
N GLY A 128 -6.39 15.86 3.91
CA GLY A 128 -5.10 15.16 4.02
C GLY A 128 -5.13 14.06 5.08
N MET A 129 -5.83 14.30 6.20
CA MET A 129 -6.06 13.27 7.23
C MET A 129 -6.78 12.04 6.67
N SER A 130 -7.92 12.23 6.00
CA SER A 130 -8.72 11.11 5.51
C SER A 130 -8.02 10.35 4.39
N ILE A 131 -7.28 11.04 3.52
CA ILE A 131 -6.44 10.40 2.49
C ILE A 131 -5.40 9.47 3.12
N LEU A 132 -4.66 9.94 4.13
CA LEU A 132 -3.61 9.14 4.76
C LEU A 132 -4.18 7.93 5.51
N ILE A 133 -5.31 8.11 6.21
CA ILE A 133 -6.03 7.01 6.86
C ILE A 133 -6.53 5.99 5.84
N HIS A 134 -7.16 6.45 4.75
CA HIS A 134 -7.65 5.59 3.68
C HIS A 134 -6.53 4.73 3.10
N VAL A 135 -5.37 5.33 2.79
CA VAL A 135 -4.28 4.57 2.17
C VAL A 135 -3.69 3.54 3.15
N VAL A 136 -3.55 3.86 4.44
CA VAL A 136 -3.11 2.88 5.45
C VAL A 136 -4.07 1.70 5.56
N GLU A 137 -5.38 1.98 5.65
CA GLU A 137 -6.42 0.96 5.73
C GLU A 137 -6.43 0.08 4.49
N HIS A 138 -6.44 0.70 3.31
CA HIS A 138 -6.48 0.06 2.01
C HIS A 138 -5.23 -0.82 1.76
N PHE A 139 -4.05 -0.36 2.16
CA PHE A 139 -2.84 -1.20 2.14
C PHE A 139 -2.98 -2.42 3.02
N SER A 140 -3.37 -2.25 4.28
CA SER A 140 -3.54 -3.35 5.23
C SER A 140 -4.56 -4.37 4.71
N TYR A 141 -5.69 -3.91 4.17
CA TYR A 141 -6.73 -4.75 3.58
C TYR A 141 -6.19 -5.66 2.47
N HIS A 142 -5.50 -5.10 1.48
CA HIS A 142 -4.98 -5.89 0.36
C HIS A 142 -3.75 -6.72 0.72
N VAL A 143 -2.89 -6.27 1.64
CA VAL A 143 -1.81 -7.10 2.19
C VAL A 143 -2.38 -8.31 2.93
N GLY A 144 -3.52 -8.15 3.63
CA GLY A 144 -4.27 -9.26 4.21
C GLY A 144 -4.74 -10.28 3.18
N GLN A 145 -5.24 -9.82 2.02
CA GLN A 145 -5.60 -10.69 0.90
C GLN A 145 -4.39 -11.44 0.33
N MET A 146 -3.25 -10.75 0.16
CA MET A 146 -2.01 -11.40 -0.29
C MET A 146 -1.55 -12.48 0.69
N ALA A 147 -1.57 -12.17 1.99
CA ALA A 147 -1.21 -13.12 3.04
C ALA A 147 -2.13 -14.35 3.01
N TYR A 148 -3.44 -14.15 2.78
CA TYR A 148 -4.38 -15.25 2.59
C TYR A 148 -4.04 -16.11 1.38
N ILE A 149 -3.72 -15.50 0.23
CA ILE A 149 -3.32 -16.25 -0.98
C ILE A 149 -2.05 -17.06 -0.73
N VAL A 150 -1.03 -16.48 -0.07
CA VAL A 150 0.19 -17.21 0.32
C VAL A 150 -0.14 -18.46 1.15
N LYS A 151 -0.98 -18.30 2.17
CA LYS A 151 -1.40 -19.42 3.03
C LYS A 151 -2.15 -20.49 2.23
N ALA A 152 -3.11 -20.08 1.40
CA ALA A 152 -3.94 -20.99 0.61
C ALA A 152 -3.15 -21.75 -0.47
N ARG A 153 -2.11 -21.13 -1.03
CA ARG A 153 -1.28 -21.73 -2.10
C ARG A 153 -0.17 -22.63 -1.57
N LEU A 154 0.42 -22.26 -0.44
CA LEU A 154 1.64 -22.91 0.06
C LEU A 154 1.41 -23.71 1.35
N ASP A 155 0.18 -23.73 1.88
CA ASP A 155 -0.19 -24.40 3.14
C ASP A 155 0.77 -24.08 4.29
N LYS A 156 1.10 -22.80 4.45
CA LYS A 156 2.06 -22.34 5.47
C LYS A 156 1.67 -20.99 6.07
N GLN A 157 2.13 -20.72 7.28
CA GLN A 157 1.97 -19.41 7.91
C GLN A 157 2.92 -18.38 7.29
N THR A 158 2.46 -17.13 7.14
CA THR A 158 3.31 -16.01 6.67
C THR A 158 4.30 -15.54 7.74
N ASN A 159 4.07 -15.90 9.00
CA ASN A 159 4.98 -15.66 10.12
C ASN A 159 5.45 -14.19 10.25
N PHE A 160 4.54 -13.23 10.03
CA PHE A 160 4.83 -11.79 10.09
C PHE A 160 5.40 -11.32 11.43
N TYR A 161 5.11 -12.03 12.52
CA TYR A 161 5.62 -11.74 13.87
C TYR A 161 6.60 -12.82 14.37
N GLY A 162 7.14 -13.63 13.47
CA GLY A 162 8.07 -14.70 13.84
C GLY A 162 9.28 -14.19 14.59
N GLY A 163 9.55 -14.77 15.76
CA GLY A 163 10.66 -14.37 16.62
C GLY A 163 10.35 -13.23 17.58
N ILE A 164 9.11 -12.71 17.60
CA ILE A 164 8.66 -11.71 18.57
C ILE A 164 7.86 -12.43 19.67
N ASN A 165 8.28 -12.27 20.93
CA ASN A 165 7.45 -12.68 22.06
C ASN A 165 6.34 -11.66 22.25
N LEU A 166 5.11 -12.02 21.89
CA LEU A 166 3.94 -11.16 22.04
C LEU A 166 3.25 -11.31 23.40
N ASN A 167 3.66 -12.30 24.20
CA ASN A 167 2.99 -12.64 25.45
C ASN A 167 3.52 -11.88 26.66
N ASN A 168 4.55 -11.02 26.49
CA ASN A 168 5.16 -10.19 27.54
C ASN A 168 5.12 -10.85 28.93
N GLU A 169 5.96 -11.88 29.12
CA GLU A 169 6.24 -12.42 30.46
C GLU A 169 7.18 -11.48 31.23
#